data_AF-A0A8T4TL79-F1
#
_entry.id   AF-A0A8T4TL79-F1
#
_cell.length_a   1.000
_cell.length_b   1.000
_cell.length_c   1.000
_cell.angle_alpha   90.00
_cell.angle_beta   90.00
_cell.angle_gamma   90.00
#
_symmetry.space_group_name_H-M   'P 1'
#
loop_
_entity.id
_entity.type
_entity.pdbx_description
1 polymer ?
#
loop_
_entity_poly.entity_id
_entity_poly.type
_entity_poly.pdbx_seq_one_letter_code
_entity_poly.pdbx_strand_id
1 'polypeptide(L)'
;MAEKKKEFKLRKDLEQLVGLSNQAKGLTERARKGVNIDLVDEAFGLCSVLNEGGISSIDPATLGPMSQYDLMRTIRAGYGHVRQKLEENIDDVTYANARKAYLGRLDLEVKVGFYLEMLKDGAVPNPPDGKASKEVKGTYAALVQAKKELELADKIEKAVESGDLSAARQEVVRYLDADTIDYLGVLGGYSGPAFTGAQKNVYTDIANIRRQNAAKLVSDKKLTGLIDKGIEKLGKAKALVGMYNAYQTQLQYDAMKERAKKSAKKAA
;
A
#
# COMPACT_ATOMS: atom_id res chain seq x y z
N MET A 1 -31.60 -26.32 -5.26
CA MET A 1 -31.39 -24.93 -5.71
C MET A 1 -30.19 -24.38 -4.96
N ALA A 2 -29.11 -24.03 -5.66
CA ALA A 2 -27.96 -23.41 -5.00
C ALA A 2 -28.36 -21.98 -4.61
N GLU A 3 -28.50 -21.71 -3.31
CA GLU A 3 -28.62 -20.35 -2.80
C GLU A 3 -27.46 -19.52 -3.34
N LYS A 4 -27.74 -18.58 -4.24
CA LYS A 4 -26.78 -17.54 -4.60
C LYS A 4 -26.47 -16.79 -3.32
N LYS A 5 -25.33 -17.12 -2.68
CA LYS A 5 -24.80 -16.36 -1.53
C LYS A 5 -24.82 -14.89 -1.91
N LYS A 6 -25.68 -14.10 -1.26
CA LYS A 6 -25.71 -12.64 -1.44
C LYS A 6 -24.30 -12.12 -1.22
N GLU A 7 -23.74 -11.52 -2.26
CA GLU A 7 -22.45 -10.84 -2.18
C GLU A 7 -22.60 -9.67 -1.21
N PHE A 8 -21.73 -9.61 -0.21
CA PHE A 8 -21.70 -8.47 0.70
C PHE A 8 -21.33 -7.22 -0.10
N LYS A 9 -22.12 -6.16 0.06
CA LYS A 9 -21.84 -4.84 -0.49
C LYS A 9 -21.78 -3.84 0.65
N LEU A 10 -20.82 -2.94 0.58
CA LEU A 10 -20.75 -1.82 1.52
C LEU A 10 -21.93 -0.89 1.25
N ARG A 11 -22.32 -0.11 2.26
CA ARG A 11 -23.25 1.00 2.03
C ARG A 11 -22.59 2.02 1.08
N LYS A 12 -23.39 2.66 0.24
CA LYS A 12 -22.88 3.56 -0.83
C LYS A 12 -22.04 4.72 -0.29
N ASP A 13 -22.40 5.26 0.87
CA ASP A 13 -21.64 6.28 1.60
C ASP A 13 -20.22 5.79 1.95
N LEU A 14 -20.11 4.56 2.47
CA LEU A 14 -18.82 3.96 2.81
C LEU A 14 -17.99 3.65 1.55
N GLU A 15 -18.61 3.15 0.48
CA GLU A 15 -17.92 2.93 -0.80
C GLU A 15 -17.38 4.25 -1.38
N GLN A 16 -18.17 5.32 -1.32
CA GLN A 16 -17.75 6.65 -1.75
C GLN A 16 -16.57 7.16 -0.92
N LEU A 17 -16.63 7.03 0.41
CA LEU A 17 -15.53 7.43 1.29
C LEU A 17 -14.25 6.60 1.05
N VAL A 18 -14.36 5.30 0.76
CA VAL A 18 -13.22 4.47 0.34
C VAL A 18 -12.64 4.98 -1.00
N GLY A 19 -13.50 5.35 -1.95
CA GLY A 19 -13.10 5.98 -3.22
C GLY A 19 -12.32 7.28 -3.01
N LEU A 20 -12.83 8.18 -2.17
CA LEU A 20 -12.16 9.45 -1.83
C LEU A 20 -10.82 9.21 -1.11
N SER A 21 -10.75 8.19 -0.24
CA SER A 21 -9.51 7.79 0.42
C SER A 21 -8.44 7.35 -0.59
N ASN A 22 -8.83 6.57 -1.59
CA ASN A 22 -7.94 6.13 -2.67
C ASN A 22 -7.50 7.30 -3.57
N GLN A 23 -8.43 8.20 -3.91
CA GLN A 23 -8.13 9.41 -4.68
C GLN A 23 -7.10 10.28 -3.95
N ALA A 24 -7.26 10.50 -2.65
CA ALA A 24 -6.32 11.26 -1.84
C ALA A 24 -4.90 10.64 -1.82
N LYS A 25 -4.81 9.30 -1.76
CA LYS A 25 -3.53 8.57 -1.87
C LYS A 25 -2.88 8.83 -3.24
N GLY A 26 -3.64 8.67 -4.33
CA GLY A 26 -3.14 8.93 -5.69
C GLY A 26 -2.69 10.37 -5.91
N LEU A 27 -3.43 11.36 -5.37
CA LEU A 27 -3.04 12.77 -5.40
C LEU A 27 -1.75 13.01 -4.63
N THR A 28 -1.57 12.38 -3.47
CA THR A 28 -0.33 12.49 -2.68
C THR A 28 0.86 11.94 -3.45
N GLU A 29 0.71 10.81 -4.14
CA GLU A 29 1.76 10.19 -4.95
C GLU A 29 2.13 11.06 -6.17
N ARG A 30 1.13 11.62 -6.86
CA ARG A 30 1.34 12.57 -7.96
C ARG A 30 2.01 13.86 -7.49
N ALA A 31 1.57 14.42 -6.36
CA ALA A 31 2.13 15.64 -5.79
C ALA A 31 3.62 15.49 -5.42
N ARG A 32 4.07 14.28 -5.07
CA ARG A 32 5.50 14.00 -4.83
C ARG A 32 6.36 14.09 -6.11
N LYS A 33 5.77 13.79 -7.27
CA LYS A 33 6.47 13.79 -8.57
C LYS A 33 6.49 15.17 -9.22
N GLY A 34 5.61 16.07 -8.80
CA GLY A 34 5.56 17.46 -9.25
C GLY A 34 4.20 18.10 -9.01
N VAL A 35 4.13 19.43 -9.10
CA VAL A 35 2.88 20.19 -9.00
C VAL A 35 2.48 20.68 -10.39
N ASN A 36 1.21 20.48 -10.76
CA ASN A 36 0.60 21.11 -11.93
C ASN A 36 -0.83 21.55 -11.60
N ILE A 37 -1.42 22.36 -12.48
CA ILE A 37 -2.73 22.97 -12.24
C ILE A 37 -3.84 21.93 -12.09
N ASP A 38 -3.85 20.88 -12.92
CA ASP A 38 -4.84 19.79 -12.83
C ASP A 38 -4.79 19.11 -11.46
N LEU A 39 -3.60 18.88 -10.91
CA LEU A 39 -3.41 18.26 -9.61
C LEU A 39 -3.90 19.16 -8.47
N VAL A 40 -3.69 20.48 -8.62
CA VAL A 40 -4.20 21.48 -7.67
C VAL A 40 -5.73 21.46 -7.69
N ASP A 41 -6.35 21.51 -8.88
CA ASP A 41 -7.80 21.48 -9.05
C ASP A 41 -8.41 20.19 -8.50
N GLU A 42 -7.81 19.03 -8.75
CA GLU A 42 -8.27 17.76 -8.21
C GLU A 42 -8.16 17.70 -6.67
N ALA A 43 -7.10 18.29 -6.08
CA ALA A 43 -6.95 18.36 -4.63
C ALA A 43 -7.98 19.28 -3.97
N PHE A 44 -8.32 20.40 -4.61
CA PHE A 44 -9.40 21.28 -4.17
C PHE A 44 -10.77 20.63 -4.35
N GLY A 45 -11.01 19.94 -5.47
CA GLY A 45 -12.21 19.15 -5.70
C GLY A 45 -12.42 18.11 -4.60
N LEU A 46 -11.38 17.35 -4.26
CA LEU A 46 -11.41 16.42 -3.12
C LEU A 46 -11.80 17.14 -1.82
N CYS A 47 -11.17 18.27 -1.51
CA CYS A 47 -11.46 19.00 -0.28
C CYS A 47 -12.89 19.59 -0.26
N SER A 48 -13.41 20.03 -1.40
CA SER A 48 -14.78 20.58 -1.52
C SER A 48 -15.86 19.53 -1.27
N VAL A 49 -15.67 18.30 -1.75
CA VAL A 49 -16.58 17.17 -1.50
C VAL A 49 -16.57 16.74 -0.02
N LEU A 50 -15.46 16.98 0.68
CA LEU A 50 -15.28 16.58 2.07
C LEU A 50 -15.76 17.63 3.07
N ASN A 51 -15.70 18.90 2.67
CA ASN A 51 -16.16 20.07 3.41
C ASN A 51 -17.52 20.54 2.92
N GLU A 52 -18.60 19.93 3.41
CA GLU A 52 -19.83 20.70 3.65
C GLU A 52 -19.49 21.76 4.74
N GLY A 53 -18.86 22.88 4.35
CA GLY A 53 -18.77 24.10 5.17
C GLY A 53 -17.39 24.68 5.53
N GLY A 54 -16.26 24.28 4.95
CA GLY A 54 -14.93 24.68 5.47
C GLY A 54 -13.87 25.25 4.51
N ILE A 55 -13.96 24.99 3.21
CA ILE A 55 -13.12 25.68 2.20
C ILE A 55 -14.09 26.24 1.16
N SER A 56 -14.89 27.20 1.60
CA SER A 56 -15.57 28.09 0.68
C SER A 56 -14.51 28.98 0.02
N SER A 57 -14.47 28.96 -1.31
CA SER A 57 -13.91 29.99 -2.18
C SER A 57 -12.40 30.26 -2.10
N ILE A 58 -11.55 29.26 -2.37
CA ILE A 58 -10.25 29.58 -2.99
C ILE A 58 -10.47 29.43 -4.49
N ASP A 59 -10.55 30.56 -5.19
CA ASP A 59 -10.60 30.61 -6.64
C ASP A 59 -9.26 30.08 -7.19
N PRO A 60 -9.25 29.03 -8.03
CA PRO A 60 -8.05 28.53 -8.69
C PRO A 60 -7.23 29.65 -9.37
N ALA A 61 -7.88 30.71 -9.85
CA ALA A 61 -7.24 31.86 -10.49
C ALA A 61 -6.51 32.79 -9.51
N THR A 62 -6.82 32.72 -8.20
CA THR A 62 -6.15 33.51 -7.15
C THR A 62 -4.98 32.79 -6.49
N LEU A 63 -4.81 31.51 -6.82
CA LEU A 63 -3.64 30.74 -6.42
C LEU A 63 -2.48 31.18 -7.31
N GLY A 64 -1.64 32.05 -6.77
CA GLY A 64 -0.26 32.17 -7.25
C GLY A 64 0.46 30.81 -7.21
N PRO A 65 1.79 30.76 -7.41
CA PRO A 65 2.51 29.48 -7.41
C PRO A 65 2.33 28.74 -6.08
N MET A 66 1.41 27.75 -6.06
CA MET A 66 1.20 26.88 -4.91
C MET A 66 2.43 25.99 -4.78
N SER A 67 3.11 26.06 -3.64
CA SER A 67 4.24 25.20 -3.39
C SER A 67 3.80 23.73 -3.27
N GLN A 68 4.69 22.81 -3.61
CA GLN A 68 4.47 21.38 -3.38
C GLN A 68 4.11 21.07 -1.92
N TYR A 69 4.69 21.83 -0.99
CA TYR A 69 4.40 21.72 0.43
C TYR A 69 2.94 22.06 0.76
N ASP A 70 2.42 23.18 0.24
CA ASP A 70 1.05 23.63 0.49
C ASP A 70 0.01 22.67 -0.11
N LEU A 71 0.28 22.16 -1.32
CA LEU A 71 -0.57 21.17 -1.97
C LEU A 71 -0.61 19.87 -1.16
N MET A 72 0.57 19.36 -0.74
CA MET A 72 0.65 18.15 0.08
C MET A 72 -0.06 18.32 1.43
N ARG A 73 0.02 19.51 2.06
CA ARG A 73 -0.70 19.80 3.29
C ARG A 73 -2.22 19.76 3.09
N THR A 74 -2.70 20.33 1.99
CA THR A 74 -4.13 20.35 1.63
C THR A 74 -4.67 18.94 1.40
N ILE A 75 -3.98 18.13 0.60
CA ILE A 75 -4.36 16.73 0.36
C ILE A 75 -4.36 15.93 1.67
N ARG A 76 -3.37 16.14 2.55
CA ARG A 76 -3.31 15.47 3.86
C ARG A 76 -4.48 15.84 4.77
N ALA A 77 -4.88 17.11 4.80
CA ALA A 77 -6.03 17.55 5.59
C ALA A 77 -7.31 16.87 5.10
N GLY A 78 -7.57 16.90 3.78
CA GLY A 78 -8.70 16.19 3.17
C GLY A 78 -8.68 14.69 3.49
N TYR A 79 -7.53 14.03 3.32
CA TYR A 79 -7.37 12.62 3.68
C TYR A 79 -7.67 12.32 5.15
N GLY A 80 -7.21 13.19 6.06
CA GLY A 80 -7.53 13.11 7.49
C GLY A 80 -9.03 13.12 7.75
N HIS A 81 -9.76 14.02 7.10
CA HIS A 81 -11.22 14.12 7.22
C HIS A 81 -11.96 12.91 6.62
N VAL A 82 -11.53 12.40 5.45
CA VAL A 82 -12.10 11.15 4.88
C VAL A 82 -11.98 10.01 5.89
N ARG A 83 -10.77 9.85 6.44
CA ARG A 83 -10.48 8.75 7.35
C ARG A 83 -11.28 8.88 8.65
N GLN A 84 -11.42 10.08 9.17
CA GLN A 84 -12.25 10.36 10.34
C GLN A 84 -13.72 9.98 10.04
N LYS A 85 -14.29 10.46 8.93
CA LYS A 85 -15.66 10.11 8.53
C LYS A 85 -15.83 8.60 8.33
N LEU A 86 -14.85 7.91 7.73
CA LEU A 86 -14.87 6.45 7.63
C LEU A 86 -14.92 5.78 9.00
N GLU A 87 -14.07 6.21 9.94
CA GLU A 87 -14.00 5.62 11.28
C GLU A 87 -15.29 5.86 12.08
N GLU A 88 -15.89 7.04 11.95
CA GLU A 88 -17.16 7.39 12.61
C GLU A 88 -18.36 6.61 12.04
N ASN A 89 -18.35 6.31 10.73
CA ASN A 89 -19.48 5.66 10.05
C ASN A 89 -19.36 4.14 9.93
N ILE A 90 -18.20 3.56 10.26
CA ILE A 90 -17.98 2.11 10.23
C ILE A 90 -18.23 1.48 11.61
N ASP A 91 -19.39 0.82 11.73
CA ASP A 91 -19.67 0.00 12.91
C ASP A 91 -18.94 -1.36 12.89
N ASP A 92 -18.86 -2.01 14.05
CA ASP A 92 -18.20 -3.32 14.21
C ASP A 92 -18.80 -4.42 13.34
N VAL A 93 -20.13 -4.39 13.15
CA VAL A 93 -20.85 -5.40 12.39
C VAL A 93 -20.50 -5.29 10.90
N THR A 94 -20.49 -4.07 10.37
CA THR A 94 -20.13 -3.74 8.99
C THR A 94 -18.67 -4.07 8.74
N TYR A 95 -17.77 -3.72 9.67
CA TYR A 95 -16.37 -4.07 9.57
C TYR A 95 -16.16 -5.59 9.56
N ALA A 96 -16.79 -6.33 10.49
CA ALA A 96 -16.68 -7.78 10.58
C ALA A 96 -17.22 -8.48 9.31
N ASN A 97 -18.36 -8.00 8.79
CA ASN A 97 -18.95 -8.52 7.55
C ASN A 97 -18.06 -8.22 6.34
N ALA A 98 -17.54 -7.00 6.21
CA ALA A 98 -16.60 -6.62 5.15
C ALA A 98 -15.34 -7.48 5.20
N ARG A 99 -14.76 -7.65 6.40
CA ARG A 99 -13.59 -8.49 6.61
C ARG A 99 -13.83 -9.94 6.18
N LYS A 100 -14.93 -10.54 6.61
CA LYS A 100 -15.31 -11.91 6.22
C LYS A 100 -15.51 -12.04 4.71
N ALA A 101 -16.17 -11.06 4.08
CA ALA A 101 -16.48 -11.10 2.66
C ALA A 101 -15.26 -10.84 1.77
N TYR A 102 -14.49 -9.80 2.07
CA TYR A 102 -13.36 -9.36 1.26
C TYR A 102 -12.16 -10.26 1.48
N LEU A 103 -11.65 -10.41 2.71
CA LEU A 103 -10.49 -11.28 2.97
C LEU A 103 -10.81 -12.77 2.78
N GLY A 104 -12.06 -13.18 2.99
CA GLY A 104 -12.48 -14.56 2.80
C GLY A 104 -12.43 -15.03 1.34
N ARG A 105 -12.46 -14.10 0.38
CA ARG A 105 -12.44 -14.39 -1.07
C ARG A 105 -11.09 -14.18 -1.75
N LEU A 106 -10.09 -13.65 -1.04
CA LEU A 106 -8.77 -13.44 -1.62
C LEU A 106 -8.01 -14.76 -1.75
N ASP A 107 -7.42 -14.97 -2.93
CA ASP A 107 -6.36 -15.94 -3.13
C ASP A 107 -5.17 -15.61 -2.20
N LEU A 108 -4.34 -16.61 -1.93
CA LEU A 108 -3.23 -16.49 -0.98
C LEU A 108 -2.29 -15.31 -1.33
N GLU A 109 -1.96 -15.15 -2.61
CA GLU A 109 -1.06 -14.09 -3.08
C GLU A 109 -1.62 -12.69 -2.81
N VAL A 110 -2.88 -12.43 -3.19
CA VAL A 110 -3.55 -11.13 -2.97
C VAL A 110 -3.74 -10.87 -1.48
N LYS A 111 -4.03 -11.92 -0.71
CA LYS A 111 -4.14 -11.86 0.76
C LYS A 111 -2.81 -11.48 1.40
N VAL A 112 -1.71 -12.09 0.98
CA VAL A 112 -0.37 -11.72 1.45
C VAL A 112 -0.06 -10.28 1.07
N GLY A 113 -0.38 -9.85 -0.16
CA GLY A 113 -0.24 -8.45 -0.60
C GLY A 113 -0.97 -7.47 0.33
N PHE A 114 -2.21 -7.76 0.71
CA PHE A 114 -2.95 -6.97 1.71
C PHE A 114 -2.18 -6.85 3.04
N TYR A 115 -1.69 -7.97 3.58
CA TYR A 115 -0.96 -7.97 4.84
C TYR A 115 0.38 -7.23 4.79
N LEU A 116 1.08 -7.28 3.65
CA LEU A 116 2.29 -6.48 3.43
C LEU A 116 1.97 -4.99 3.42
N GLU A 117 0.91 -4.56 2.71
CA GLU A 117 0.49 -3.15 2.73
C GLU A 117 0.14 -2.70 4.15
N MET A 118 -0.59 -3.51 4.93
CA MET A 118 -0.90 -3.19 6.33
C MET A 118 0.36 -3.08 7.19
N LEU A 119 1.38 -3.92 6.96
CA LEU A 119 2.66 -3.83 7.64
C LEU A 119 3.43 -2.54 7.30
N LYS A 120 3.48 -2.15 6.02
CA LYS A 120 4.05 -0.86 5.59
C LYS A 120 3.35 0.30 6.28
N ASP A 121 2.06 0.15 6.46
CA ASP A 121 1.16 1.09 7.10
C ASP A 121 1.23 1.12 8.64
N GLY A 122 2.07 0.27 9.24
CA GLY A 122 2.37 0.26 10.66
C GLY A 122 1.61 -0.77 11.49
N ALA A 123 1.03 -1.81 10.88
CA ALA A 123 0.25 -2.85 11.57
C ALA A 123 1.15 -3.81 12.38
N VAL A 124 1.81 -3.30 13.42
CA VAL A 124 2.66 -4.06 14.33
C VAL A 124 2.02 -4.03 15.72
N PRO A 125 1.69 -5.19 16.32
CA PRO A 125 1.17 -5.24 17.68
C PRO A 125 2.26 -4.90 18.70
N ASN A 126 1.89 -4.84 19.98
CA ASN A 126 2.91 -4.65 21.02
C ASN A 126 3.89 -5.83 21.03
N PRO A 127 5.17 -5.58 21.39
CA PRO A 127 6.11 -6.65 21.68
C PRO A 127 5.50 -7.63 22.69
N PRO A 128 5.76 -8.94 22.55
CA PRO A 128 5.36 -9.91 23.55
C PRO A 128 6.06 -9.62 24.88
N ASP A 129 5.42 -10.00 25.98
CA ASP A 129 6.02 -9.82 27.30
C ASP A 129 7.32 -10.62 27.48
N GLY A 130 8.08 -10.27 28.52
CA GLY A 130 9.34 -10.94 28.84
C GLY A 130 9.21 -12.43 29.18
N LYS A 131 8.02 -12.90 29.57
CA LYS A 131 7.72 -14.29 29.95
C LYS A 131 7.15 -15.12 28.79
N ALA A 132 6.89 -14.51 27.64
CA ALA A 132 6.36 -15.18 26.47
C ALA A 132 7.28 -16.30 25.99
N SER A 133 6.67 -17.33 25.40
CA SER A 133 7.40 -18.50 24.90
C SER A 133 8.42 -18.12 23.82
N LYS A 134 9.44 -18.97 23.64
CA LYS A 134 10.46 -18.80 22.60
C LYS A 134 9.83 -18.74 21.20
N GLU A 135 8.78 -19.50 20.96
CA GLU A 135 8.01 -19.50 19.71
C GLU A 135 7.30 -18.17 19.46
N VAL A 136 6.64 -17.60 20.47
CA VAL A 136 5.97 -16.30 20.36
C VAL A 136 6.98 -15.19 20.09
N LYS A 137 8.11 -15.19 20.81
CA LYS A 137 9.21 -14.25 20.57
C LYS A 137 9.82 -14.41 19.16
N GLY A 138 10.00 -15.65 18.69
CA GLY A 138 10.49 -15.93 17.34
C GLY A 138 9.54 -15.47 16.25
N THR A 139 8.22 -15.65 16.44
CA THR A 139 7.18 -15.18 15.51
C THR A 139 7.15 -13.66 15.44
N TYR A 140 7.25 -12.98 16.59
CA TYR A 140 7.36 -11.53 16.64
C TYR A 140 8.64 -11.01 15.97
N ALA A 141 9.79 -11.67 16.19
CA ALA A 141 11.04 -11.31 15.53
C ALA A 141 10.93 -11.44 14.00
N ALA A 142 10.26 -12.48 13.49
CA ALA A 142 10.00 -12.64 12.06
C ALA A 142 9.10 -11.53 11.49
N LEU A 143 8.11 -11.06 12.25
CA LEU A 143 7.29 -9.90 11.90
C LEU A 143 8.12 -8.62 11.78
N VAL A 144 8.97 -8.37 12.78
CA VAL A 144 9.87 -7.21 12.76
C VAL A 144 10.82 -7.30 11.56
N GLN A 145 11.30 -8.49 11.22
CA GLN A 145 12.13 -8.69 10.03
C GLN A 145 11.34 -8.40 8.75
N ALA A 146 10.14 -8.95 8.59
CA ALA A 146 9.30 -8.70 7.41
C ALA A 146 9.04 -7.20 7.20
N LYS A 147 8.80 -6.45 8.30
CA LYS A 147 8.67 -4.99 8.24
C LYS A 147 9.96 -4.30 7.80
N LYS A 148 11.13 -4.73 8.29
CA LYS A 148 12.42 -4.17 7.88
C LYS A 148 12.69 -4.39 6.39
N GLU A 149 12.41 -5.58 5.87
CA GLU A 149 12.53 -5.88 4.44
C GLU A 149 11.65 -4.94 3.59
N LEU A 150 10.41 -4.69 4.02
CA LEU A 150 9.50 -3.75 3.36
C LEU A 150 9.99 -2.30 3.41
N GLU A 151 10.45 -1.85 4.59
CA GLU A 151 11.00 -0.50 4.76
C GLU A 151 12.25 -0.27 3.91
N LEU A 152 13.09 -1.30 3.76
CA LEU A 152 14.27 -1.25 2.90
C LEU A 152 13.87 -1.15 1.42
N ALA A 153 12.93 -2.01 0.97
CA ALA A 153 12.42 -1.95 -0.40
C ALA A 153 11.90 -0.55 -0.74
N ASP A 154 11.07 0.04 0.13
CA ASP A 154 10.49 1.37 -0.08
C ASP A 154 11.54 2.48 -0.13
N LYS A 155 12.62 2.36 0.63
CA LYS A 155 13.72 3.34 0.60
C LYS A 155 14.52 3.27 -0.69
N ILE A 156 14.82 2.05 -1.13
CA ILE A 156 15.51 1.81 -2.41
C ILE A 156 14.67 2.38 -3.55
N GLU A 157 13.38 2.06 -3.60
CA GLU A 157 12.49 2.57 -4.66
C GLU A 157 12.38 4.08 -4.67
N LYS A 158 12.19 4.71 -3.50
CA LYS A 158 12.13 6.18 -3.44
C LYS A 158 13.39 6.83 -3.99
N ALA A 159 14.55 6.25 -3.70
CA ALA A 159 15.83 6.74 -4.22
C ALA A 159 15.96 6.50 -5.74
N VAL A 160 15.49 5.36 -6.25
CA VAL A 160 15.47 5.06 -7.70
C VAL A 160 14.53 6.01 -8.44
N GLU A 161 13.32 6.24 -7.90
CA GLU A 161 12.31 7.13 -8.45
C GLU A 161 12.77 8.60 -8.47
N SER A 162 13.50 9.05 -7.44
CA SER A 162 14.09 10.39 -7.41
C SER A 162 15.34 10.55 -8.28
N GLY A 163 15.84 9.45 -8.86
CA GLY A 163 17.08 9.43 -9.63
C GLY A 163 18.36 9.46 -8.78
N ASP A 164 18.25 9.39 -7.45
CA ASP A 164 19.37 9.34 -6.52
C ASP A 164 19.90 7.91 -6.36
N LEU A 165 20.65 7.45 -7.37
CA LEU A 165 21.25 6.12 -7.37
C LEU A 165 22.33 5.94 -6.29
N SER A 166 22.90 7.04 -5.78
CA SER A 166 23.85 7.00 -4.67
C SER A 166 23.14 6.64 -3.37
N ALA A 167 22.00 7.27 -3.08
CA ALA A 167 21.17 6.92 -1.93
C ALA A 167 20.63 5.49 -2.05
N ALA A 168 20.21 5.06 -3.24
CA ALA A 168 19.76 3.68 -3.47
C ALA A 168 20.89 2.68 -3.14
N ARG A 169 22.12 2.94 -3.59
CA ARG A 169 23.29 2.14 -3.28
C ARG A 169 23.57 2.08 -1.78
N GLN A 170 23.50 3.20 -1.07
CA GLN A 170 23.75 3.24 0.37
C GLN A 170 22.75 2.37 1.14
N GLU A 171 21.46 2.42 0.78
CA GLU A 171 20.45 1.58 1.43
C GLU A 171 20.69 0.09 1.16
N VAL A 172 21.07 -0.28 -0.07
CA VAL A 172 21.43 -1.66 -0.42
C VAL A 172 22.65 -2.15 0.38
N VAL A 173 23.73 -1.37 0.42
CA VAL A 173 24.98 -1.73 1.12
C VAL A 173 24.78 -1.80 2.65
N ARG A 174 23.83 -1.04 3.20
CA ARG A 174 23.51 -1.09 4.63
C ARG A 174 22.92 -2.43 5.08
N TYR A 175 22.39 -3.23 4.15
CA TYR A 175 21.77 -4.53 4.43
C TYR A 175 22.25 -5.61 3.46
N LEU A 176 23.56 -5.82 3.41
CA LEU A 176 24.16 -6.88 2.61
C LEU A 176 23.79 -8.27 3.15
N ASP A 177 23.13 -9.06 2.33
CA ASP A 177 23.07 -10.53 2.42
C ASP A 177 23.62 -11.15 1.14
N ALA A 178 23.76 -12.48 1.12
CA ALA A 178 24.34 -13.22 0.01
C ALA A 178 23.66 -12.90 -1.34
N ASP A 179 22.32 -12.84 -1.36
CA ASP A 179 21.54 -12.52 -2.57
C ASP A 179 21.83 -11.10 -3.08
N THR A 180 22.08 -10.15 -2.17
CA THR A 180 22.40 -8.76 -2.53
C THR A 180 23.83 -8.59 -3.05
N ILE A 181 24.75 -9.43 -2.60
CA ILE A 181 26.16 -9.38 -3.02
C ILE A 181 26.29 -9.70 -4.53
N ASP A 182 25.55 -10.69 -5.02
CA ASP A 182 25.58 -11.07 -6.44
C ASP A 182 25.08 -9.93 -7.36
N TYR A 183 23.99 -9.25 -6.97
CA TYR A 183 23.48 -8.09 -7.72
C TYR A 183 24.40 -6.86 -7.64
N LEU A 184 25.12 -6.67 -6.54
CA LEU A 184 26.13 -5.62 -6.45
C LEU A 184 27.34 -5.90 -7.35
N GLY A 185 27.68 -7.18 -7.59
CA GLY A 185 28.65 -7.59 -8.60
C GLY A 185 28.25 -7.18 -10.02
N VAL A 186 26.95 -7.35 -10.35
CA VAL A 186 26.37 -6.88 -11.62
C VAL A 186 26.41 -5.36 -11.74
N LEU A 187 26.12 -4.62 -10.66
CA LEU A 187 26.26 -3.15 -10.63
C LEU A 187 27.71 -2.67 -10.85
N GLY A 188 28.70 -3.44 -10.38
CA GLY A 188 30.11 -3.16 -10.64
C GLY A 188 30.48 -3.16 -12.13
N GLY A 189 29.74 -3.93 -12.95
CA GLY A 189 29.86 -3.94 -14.41
C GLY A 189 29.19 -2.76 -15.12
N TYR A 190 28.29 -2.05 -14.43
CA TYR A 190 27.55 -0.89 -14.94
C TYR A 190 28.10 0.42 -14.34
N SER A 191 29.31 0.83 -14.74
CA SER A 191 29.91 2.09 -14.29
C SER A 191 29.75 3.22 -15.32
N GLY A 192 29.39 4.41 -14.86
CA GLY A 192 29.28 5.62 -15.68
C GLY A 192 27.85 6.00 -16.13
N PRO A 193 27.65 7.24 -16.64
CA PRO A 193 26.32 7.80 -16.93
C PRO A 193 25.52 7.04 -18.00
N ALA A 194 26.20 6.34 -18.92
CA ALA A 194 25.57 5.57 -19.98
C ALA A 194 24.75 4.37 -19.46
N PHE A 195 25.00 3.92 -18.23
CA PHE A 195 24.36 2.74 -17.64
C PHE A 195 23.34 3.06 -16.55
N THR A 196 22.98 4.34 -16.37
CA THR A 196 21.98 4.76 -15.36
C THR A 196 20.67 3.98 -15.47
N GLY A 197 20.21 3.67 -16.68
CA GLY A 197 19.01 2.84 -16.89
C GLY A 197 19.18 1.40 -16.37
N ALA A 198 20.31 0.76 -16.64
CA ALA A 198 20.61 -0.58 -16.15
C ALA A 198 20.76 -0.61 -14.62
N GLN A 199 21.41 0.40 -14.04
CA GLN A 199 21.54 0.55 -12.58
C GLN A 199 20.17 0.69 -11.90
N LYS A 200 19.25 1.48 -12.47
CA LYS A 200 17.86 1.60 -11.97
C LYS A 200 17.14 0.25 -11.94
N ASN A 201 17.28 -0.56 -12.99
CA ASN A 201 16.66 -1.87 -13.06
C ASN A 201 17.19 -2.79 -11.95
N VAL A 202 18.52 -2.85 -11.75
CA VAL A 202 19.11 -3.67 -10.70
C VAL A 202 18.60 -3.27 -9.31
N TYR A 203 18.55 -1.97 -8.99
CA TYR A 203 18.01 -1.53 -7.70
C TYR A 203 16.53 -1.86 -7.53
N THR A 204 15.75 -1.78 -8.62
CA THR A 204 14.34 -2.18 -8.62
C THR A 204 14.19 -3.68 -8.35
N ASP A 205 15.03 -4.51 -8.96
CA ASP A 205 15.04 -5.96 -8.73
C ASP A 205 15.40 -6.31 -7.28
N ILE A 206 16.39 -5.62 -6.70
CA ILE A 206 16.73 -5.78 -5.27
C ILE A 206 15.53 -5.41 -4.40
N ALA A 207 14.84 -4.28 -4.66
CA ALA A 207 13.64 -3.91 -3.91
C ALA A 207 12.52 -4.96 -4.05
N ASN A 208 12.38 -5.58 -5.22
CA ASN A 208 11.44 -6.69 -5.44
C ASN A 208 11.79 -7.94 -4.62
N ILE A 209 13.06 -8.33 -4.58
CA ILE A 209 13.54 -9.46 -3.76
C ILE A 209 13.23 -9.23 -2.28
N ARG A 210 13.49 -8.01 -1.78
CA ARG A 210 13.16 -7.62 -0.40
C ARG A 210 11.67 -7.77 -0.10
N ARG A 211 10.79 -7.34 -1.01
CA ARG A 211 9.35 -7.54 -0.86
C ARG A 211 8.93 -9.01 -0.90
N GLN A 212 9.56 -9.83 -1.75
CA GLN A 212 9.32 -11.26 -1.80
C GLN A 212 9.78 -11.97 -0.52
N ASN A 213 10.92 -11.56 0.06
CA ASN A 213 11.37 -12.06 1.35
C ASN A 213 10.39 -11.71 2.48
N ALA A 214 9.86 -10.48 2.49
CA ALA A 214 8.79 -10.10 3.40
C ALA A 214 7.53 -10.96 3.21
N ALA A 215 7.10 -11.17 1.95
CA ALA A 215 5.95 -12.00 1.61
C ALA A 215 6.13 -13.44 2.12
N LYS A 216 7.32 -14.01 1.89
CA LYS A 216 7.70 -15.34 2.34
C LYS A 216 7.69 -15.44 3.86
N LEU A 217 8.25 -14.47 4.57
CA LEU A 217 8.19 -14.41 6.04
C LEU A 217 6.75 -14.38 6.55
N VAL A 218 5.88 -13.54 5.96
CA VAL A 218 4.46 -13.45 6.33
C VAL A 218 3.73 -14.78 6.13
N SER A 219 3.98 -15.45 5.00
CA SER A 219 3.38 -16.74 4.67
C SER A 219 3.92 -17.88 5.54
N ASP A 220 5.23 -18.12 5.50
CA ASP A 220 5.88 -19.29 6.10
C ASP A 220 5.80 -19.27 7.63
N LYS A 221 5.87 -18.08 8.24
CA LYS A 221 5.73 -17.90 9.68
C LYS A 221 4.29 -17.63 10.12
N LYS A 222 3.32 -17.71 9.19
CA LYS A 222 1.88 -17.52 9.44
C LYS A 222 1.59 -16.24 10.22
N LEU A 223 2.23 -15.13 9.82
CA LEU A 223 2.21 -13.88 10.58
C LEU A 223 0.88 -13.12 10.50
N THR A 224 -0.04 -13.54 9.65
CA THR A 224 -1.32 -12.85 9.39
C THR A 224 -2.12 -12.57 10.66
N GLY A 225 -2.22 -13.53 11.58
CA GLY A 225 -2.92 -13.33 12.85
C GLY A 225 -2.22 -12.34 13.79
N LEU A 226 -0.90 -12.18 13.68
CA LEU A 226 -0.16 -11.17 14.45
C LEU A 226 -0.31 -9.78 13.82
N ILE A 227 -0.33 -9.70 12.49
CA ILE A 227 -0.60 -8.47 11.74
C ILE A 227 -2.03 -8.00 12.03
N ASP A 228 -3.00 -8.90 12.12
CA ASP A 228 -4.39 -8.57 12.45
C ASP A 228 -4.52 -7.84 13.80
N LYS A 229 -3.76 -8.26 14.83
CA LYS A 229 -3.67 -7.53 16.11
C LYS A 229 -3.05 -6.14 15.95
N GLY A 230 -2.16 -5.96 14.99
CA GLY A 230 -1.62 -4.64 14.62
C GLY A 230 -2.65 -3.78 13.89
N ILE A 231 -3.46 -4.38 13.01
CA ILE A 231 -4.54 -3.71 12.27
C ILE A 231 -5.58 -3.14 13.23
N GLU A 232 -5.93 -3.87 14.29
CA GLU A 232 -6.86 -3.39 15.33
C GLU A 232 -6.42 -2.04 15.94
N LYS A 233 -5.11 -1.78 16.01
CA LYS A 233 -4.57 -0.50 16.50
C LYS A 233 -4.53 0.61 15.45
N LEU A 234 -4.44 0.25 14.18
CA LEU A 234 -4.42 1.23 13.08
C LEU A 234 -5.79 1.86 12.83
N GLY A 235 -6.87 1.24 13.30
CA GLY A 235 -8.25 1.71 13.11
C GLY A 235 -8.94 1.04 11.92
N LYS A 236 -10.26 0.93 12.01
CA LYS A 236 -11.10 0.15 11.10
C LYS A 236 -11.17 0.76 9.71
N ALA A 237 -11.10 2.08 9.59
CA ALA A 237 -11.13 2.79 8.32
C ALA A 237 -9.96 2.36 7.41
N LYS A 238 -8.75 2.32 7.96
CA LYS A 238 -7.54 1.97 7.21
C LYS A 238 -7.58 0.52 6.77
N ALA A 239 -8.00 -0.36 7.67
CA ALA A 239 -8.22 -1.77 7.40
C ALA A 239 -9.28 -1.98 6.30
N LEU A 240 -10.42 -1.28 6.37
CA LEU A 240 -11.51 -1.40 5.40
C LEU A 240 -11.05 -1.01 4.01
N VAL A 241 -10.39 0.15 3.86
CA VAL A 241 -9.85 0.61 2.58
C VAL A 241 -8.86 -0.42 2.02
N GLY A 242 -7.94 -0.93 2.84
CA GLY A 242 -6.99 -1.97 2.43
C GLY A 242 -7.67 -3.26 1.96
N MET A 243 -8.66 -3.76 2.71
CA MET A 243 -9.42 -4.96 2.35
C MET A 243 -10.22 -4.78 1.07
N TYR A 244 -10.87 -3.62 0.91
CA TYR A 244 -11.64 -3.29 -0.29
C TYR A 244 -10.72 -3.26 -1.52
N ASN A 245 -9.57 -2.59 -1.42
CA ASN A 245 -8.60 -2.52 -2.51
C ASN A 245 -8.06 -3.90 -2.90
N ALA A 246 -7.69 -4.72 -1.92
CA ALA A 246 -7.25 -6.09 -2.18
C ALA A 246 -8.34 -6.92 -2.87
N TYR A 247 -9.60 -6.75 -2.46
CA TYR A 247 -10.73 -7.40 -3.11
C TYR A 247 -10.94 -6.94 -4.56
N GLN A 248 -10.81 -5.64 -4.85
CA GLN A 248 -10.85 -5.14 -6.22
C GLN A 248 -9.71 -5.72 -7.07
N THR A 249 -8.50 -5.82 -6.51
CA THR A 249 -7.37 -6.47 -7.19
C THR A 249 -7.68 -7.94 -7.52
N GLN A 250 -8.26 -8.69 -6.58
CA GLN A 250 -8.69 -10.08 -6.85
C GLN A 250 -9.70 -10.15 -8.00
N LEU A 251 -10.71 -9.28 -8.01
CA LEU A 251 -11.71 -9.24 -9.08
C LEU A 251 -11.09 -8.99 -10.45
N GLN A 252 -10.07 -8.12 -10.51
CA GLN A 252 -9.31 -7.86 -11.74
C GLN A 252 -8.52 -9.10 -12.18
N TYR A 253 -7.82 -9.77 -11.26
CA TYR A 253 -7.11 -11.02 -11.56
C TYR A 253 -8.05 -12.11 -12.07
N ASP A 254 -9.20 -12.29 -11.44
CA ASP A 254 -10.20 -13.27 -11.85
C ASP A 254 -10.73 -12.96 -13.26
N ALA A 255 -11.02 -11.68 -13.54
CA ALA A 255 -11.44 -11.25 -14.87
C ALA A 255 -10.37 -11.49 -15.93
N MET A 256 -9.09 -11.25 -15.62
CA MET A 256 -7.97 -11.53 -16.53
C MET A 256 -7.81 -13.04 -16.78
N LYS A 257 -7.88 -13.86 -15.74
CA LYS A 257 -7.83 -15.33 -15.86
C LYS A 257 -8.97 -15.85 -16.73
N GLU A 258 -10.19 -15.35 -16.55
CA GLU A 258 -11.34 -15.76 -17.36
C GLU A 258 -11.24 -15.30 -18.82
N ARG A 259 -10.72 -14.09 -19.07
CA ARG A 259 -10.43 -13.62 -20.44
C ARG A 259 -9.39 -14.52 -21.12
N ALA A 260 -8.29 -14.84 -20.43
CA ALA A 260 -7.25 -15.72 -20.96
C ALA A 260 -7.77 -17.12 -21.30
N LYS A 261 -8.58 -17.72 -20.42
CA LYS A 261 -9.25 -19.02 -20.69
C LYS A 261 -10.18 -18.96 -21.90
N LYS A 262 -10.96 -17.89 -22.06
CA LYS A 262 -11.85 -17.72 -23.22
C LYS A 262 -11.06 -17.54 -24.52
N SER A 263 -9.94 -16.83 -24.49
CA SER A 263 -9.07 -16.68 -25.67
C SER A 263 -8.39 -17.99 -26.04
N ALA A 264 -7.89 -18.76 -25.07
CA ALA A 264 -7.31 -20.09 -25.31
C ALA A 264 -8.33 -21.07 -25.92
N LYS A 265 -9.59 -21.04 -25.46
CA LYS A 265 -10.68 -21.85 -26.02
C LYS A 265 -11.15 -21.42 -27.41
N LYS A 266 -10.82 -20.21 -27.86
CA LYS A 266 -11.12 -19.74 -29.23
C LYS A 266 -9.98 -20.00 -30.21
N ALA A 267 -8.79 -20.27 -29.70
CA ALA A 267 -7.59 -20.58 -30.48
C ALA A 267 -7.35 -22.10 -30.62
N ALA A 268 -8.16 -22.92 -29.95
CA ALA A 268 -8.19 -24.38 -30.04
C ALA A 268 -9.48 -24.81 -30.76
#